data_AF-A0AAD5KEC2-F1
#
_entry.id   AF-A0AAD5KEC2-F1
#
_cell.length_a   1.000
_cell.length_b   1.000
_cell.length_c   1.000
_cell.angle_alpha   90.00
_cell.angle_beta   90.00
_cell.angle_gamma   90.00
#
_symmetry.space_group_name_H-M   'P 1'
#
loop_
_entity.id
_entity.type
_entity.pdbx_description
1 polymer ?
#
loop_
_entity_poly.entity_id
_entity_poly.type
_entity_poly.pdbx_seq_one_letter_code
_entity_poly.pdbx_strand_id
1 'polypeptide(L)'
;MDNVHIPDGTLPIDEIHEFCLNYEKKITDLGGLDLQILGIGRTGHIGFNEPGSAPNSGTRLVTLDDLTRRDASRDFGGKENVPTKAITMGIGTIFKAREIILMAWNKKKAFIIKKAVEGEISSEVPATYLQLSDNVEFIIDKDAASELTRFNTPWLVKDCTWDLPMIKKAVIWLANTLGKPILKLTEEDYNSHGMAQLATEQGPVYNINIHIFNKLQHTITGWPGGKGNADDSQRPERAVPDKKRSIIFSPHPDDDVISMGGTFIRLVDQGHDVHVAYQTSGNTAVWDDDALRFVEFARDFSKSINLDTSKLDDLGKTTRNPVAEDDVLITMELLERVKPHQVFAAGDFADPHGTHKVCFDIIIEALRRLKDLFPGDDAREFWVRAEDRTRETAKAYDRLGLAEYEAMEAFVRWEY
;
A
#
# COMPACT_ATOMS: atom_id res chain seq x y z
N MET A 1 -9.70 9.41 40.69
CA MET A 1 -9.79 8.71 39.39
C MET A 1 -10.18 7.24 39.60
N ASP A 2 -11.09 6.97 40.52
CA ASP A 2 -10.94 5.76 41.35
C ASP A 2 -11.52 4.49 40.68
N ASN A 3 -12.22 4.68 39.56
CA ASN A 3 -12.78 3.64 38.68
C ASN A 3 -11.95 3.42 37.40
N VAL A 4 -10.77 4.06 37.27
CA VAL A 4 -9.86 3.88 36.14
C VAL A 4 -8.74 2.94 36.55
N HIS A 5 -8.54 1.85 35.80
CA HIS A 5 -7.53 0.82 36.08
C HIS A 5 -6.71 0.58 34.82
N ILE A 6 -5.39 0.75 34.94
CA ILE A 6 -4.43 0.62 33.85
C ILE A 6 -3.23 -0.16 34.41
N PRO A 7 -2.66 -1.14 33.67
CA PRO A 7 -1.41 -1.77 34.06
C PRO A 7 -0.27 -0.78 34.23
N ASP A 8 0.41 -0.80 35.38
CA ASP A 8 1.53 0.09 35.65
C ASP A 8 2.82 -0.48 35.03
N GLY A 9 3.28 0.17 33.96
CA GLY A 9 4.51 -0.18 33.24
C GLY A 9 5.81 0.25 33.94
N THR A 10 5.74 0.92 35.09
CA THR A 10 6.91 1.40 35.85
C THR A 10 7.36 0.46 36.97
N LEU A 11 6.61 -0.61 37.21
CA LEU A 11 6.87 -1.58 38.28
C LEU A 11 8.20 -2.34 38.11
N PRO A 12 8.91 -2.65 39.21
CA PRO A 12 10.01 -3.62 39.22
C PRO A 12 9.58 -4.98 38.65
N ILE A 13 10.47 -5.65 37.90
CA ILE A 13 10.15 -6.88 37.15
C ILE A 13 9.64 -8.01 38.06
N ASP A 14 10.14 -8.08 39.29
CA ASP A 14 9.76 -9.01 40.34
C ASP A 14 8.35 -8.76 40.92
N GLU A 15 7.88 -7.50 40.94
CA GLU A 15 6.52 -7.15 41.39
C GLU A 15 5.45 -7.40 40.31
N ILE A 16 5.81 -7.42 39.02
CA ILE A 16 4.85 -7.53 37.90
C ILE A 16 3.99 -8.79 37.99
N HIS A 17 4.52 -9.93 38.46
CA HIS A 17 3.74 -11.16 38.57
C HIS A 17 2.60 -11.03 39.60
N GLU A 18 2.90 -10.47 40.78
CA GLU A 18 1.90 -10.22 41.82
C GLU A 18 0.90 -9.15 41.38
N PHE A 19 1.37 -8.09 40.69
CA PHE A 19 0.48 -7.10 40.07
C PHE A 19 -0.52 -7.74 39.10
N CYS A 20 -0.06 -8.63 38.21
CA CYS A 20 -0.93 -9.30 37.24
C CYS A 20 -2.01 -10.17 37.93
N LEU A 21 -1.64 -10.91 38.98
CA LEU A 21 -2.59 -11.70 39.77
C LEU A 21 -3.62 -10.82 40.49
N ASN A 22 -3.18 -9.70 41.08
CA ASN A 22 -4.06 -8.75 41.73
C ASN A 22 -5.00 -8.04 40.73
N TYR A 23 -4.55 -7.82 39.49
CA TYR A 23 -5.37 -7.28 38.40
C TYR A 23 -6.49 -8.25 37.99
N GLU A 24 -6.17 -9.53 37.77
CA GLU A 24 -7.15 -10.59 37.51
C GLU A 24 -8.17 -10.76 38.66
N LYS A 25 -7.66 -10.76 39.90
CA LYS A 25 -8.49 -10.84 41.09
C LYS A 25 -9.45 -9.66 41.16
N LYS A 26 -8.98 -8.44 40.90
CA LYS A 26 -9.82 -7.23 40.90
C LYS A 26 -10.94 -7.27 39.86
N ILE A 27 -10.65 -7.75 38.64
CA ILE A 27 -11.69 -7.98 37.61
C ILE A 27 -12.74 -8.97 38.12
N THR A 28 -12.29 -10.06 38.75
CA THR A 28 -13.18 -11.12 39.28
C THR A 28 -14.02 -10.62 40.46
N ASP A 29 -13.41 -9.91 41.42
CA ASP A 29 -14.08 -9.34 42.60
C ASP A 29 -15.15 -8.30 42.22
N LEU A 30 -15.01 -7.63 41.06
CA LEU A 30 -15.98 -6.69 40.52
C LEU A 30 -17.08 -7.34 39.65
N GLY A 31 -17.06 -8.67 39.49
CA GLY A 31 -18.07 -9.42 38.73
C GLY A 31 -17.75 -9.70 37.26
N GLY A 32 -16.51 -9.44 36.83
CA GLY A 32 -16.03 -9.62 35.45
C GLY A 32 -16.01 -8.32 34.64
N LEU A 33 -15.94 -8.47 33.32
CA LEU A 33 -16.02 -7.37 32.36
C LEU A 33 -17.38 -7.45 31.66
N ASP A 34 -18.21 -6.40 31.73
CA ASP A 34 -19.45 -6.37 30.96
C ASP A 34 -19.16 -6.20 29.45
N LEU A 35 -18.25 -5.29 29.10
CA LEU A 35 -17.88 -4.98 27.72
C LEU A 35 -16.36 -4.85 27.57
N GLN A 36 -15.79 -5.54 26.57
CA GLN A 36 -14.37 -5.43 26.21
C GLN A 36 -14.22 -4.91 24.77
N ILE A 37 -13.70 -3.69 24.62
CA ILE A 37 -13.37 -3.12 23.31
C ILE A 37 -11.93 -3.50 22.95
N LEU A 38 -11.71 -3.93 21.71
CA LEU A 38 -10.43 -4.41 21.18
C LEU A 38 -10.09 -3.71 19.85
N GLY A 39 -8.80 -3.53 19.60
CA GLY A 39 -8.24 -3.36 18.26
C GLY A 39 -7.48 -4.60 17.83
N ILE A 40 -7.15 -4.70 16.54
CA ILE A 40 -6.36 -5.82 15.97
C ILE A 40 -5.03 -5.35 15.38
N GLY A 41 -3.94 -6.03 15.74
CA GLY A 41 -2.60 -5.84 15.16
C GLY A 41 -2.50 -6.31 13.70
N ARG A 42 -1.45 -5.92 12.96
CA ARG A 42 -1.21 -6.51 11.63
C ARG A 42 -0.81 -7.99 11.70
N THR A 43 -0.28 -8.43 12.85
CA THR A 43 -0.04 -9.84 13.22
C THR A 43 -1.31 -10.58 13.67
N GLY A 44 -2.41 -9.87 13.92
CA GLY A 44 -3.62 -10.46 14.50
C GLY A 44 -3.61 -10.56 16.02
N HIS A 45 -2.70 -9.87 16.70
CA HIS A 45 -2.78 -9.71 18.16
C HIS A 45 -4.03 -8.93 18.57
N ILE A 46 -4.51 -9.22 19.80
CA ILE A 46 -5.50 -8.44 20.54
C ILE A 46 -4.90 -8.06 21.90
N GLY A 47 -4.95 -6.77 22.27
CA GLY A 47 -4.01 -6.24 23.26
C GLY A 47 -2.57 -6.46 22.77
N PHE A 48 -1.66 -6.89 23.66
CA PHE A 48 -0.32 -7.37 23.25
C PHE A 48 -0.23 -8.92 23.29
N ASN A 49 -1.33 -9.63 23.05
CA ASN A 49 -1.28 -11.08 22.86
C ASN A 49 -0.77 -11.39 21.45
N GLU A 50 0.56 -11.39 21.30
CA GLU A 50 1.28 -11.67 20.05
C GLU A 50 1.11 -13.14 19.57
N PRO A 51 1.44 -13.45 18.31
CA PRO A 51 1.49 -14.83 17.79
C PRO A 51 2.20 -15.80 18.74
N GLY A 52 1.62 -17.00 18.91
CA GLY A 52 2.02 -17.98 19.91
C GLY A 52 1.35 -17.83 21.29
N SER A 53 0.55 -16.78 21.51
CA SER A 53 -0.18 -16.59 22.78
C SER A 53 -1.25 -17.66 23.02
N ALA A 54 -1.21 -18.29 24.20
CA ALA A 54 -2.16 -19.34 24.58
C ALA A 54 -3.59 -18.81 24.80
N PRO A 55 -4.65 -19.53 24.38
CA PRO A 55 -6.03 -19.07 24.44
C PRO A 55 -6.57 -18.94 25.89
N ASN A 56 -6.01 -19.72 26.82
CA ASN A 56 -6.34 -19.66 28.26
C ASN A 56 -5.42 -18.72 29.07
N SER A 57 -4.63 -17.88 28.40
CA SER A 57 -3.68 -16.99 29.08
C SER A 57 -4.37 -15.93 29.94
N GLY A 58 -3.82 -15.66 31.13
CA GLY A 58 -4.18 -14.52 31.97
C GLY A 58 -3.33 -13.28 31.69
N THR A 59 -3.60 -12.21 32.43
CA THR A 59 -2.79 -10.98 32.46
C THR A 59 -1.33 -11.32 32.78
N ARG A 60 -0.39 -10.80 31.98
CA ARG A 60 1.05 -11.13 32.09
C ARG A 60 1.93 -10.08 31.43
N LEU A 61 3.22 -10.13 31.76
CA LEU A 61 4.28 -9.48 30.99
C LEU A 61 4.52 -10.24 29.68
N VAL A 62 4.58 -9.53 28.56
CA VAL A 62 4.91 -10.05 27.23
C VAL A 62 6.08 -9.29 26.61
N THR A 63 6.83 -9.95 25.73
CA THR A 63 7.79 -9.30 24.82
C THR A 63 7.03 -8.93 23.54
N LEU A 64 7.21 -7.71 23.05
CA LEU A 64 6.52 -7.22 21.84
C LEU A 64 7.19 -7.76 20.56
N ASP A 65 6.38 -8.08 19.55
CA ASP A 65 6.87 -8.54 18.25
C ASP A 65 7.59 -7.43 17.47
N ASP A 66 8.49 -7.81 16.56
CA ASP A 66 9.22 -6.85 15.72
C ASP A 66 8.30 -6.01 14.84
N LEU A 67 7.22 -6.60 14.31
CA LEU A 67 6.24 -5.90 13.50
C LEU A 67 5.39 -4.96 14.34
N THR A 68 5.01 -5.36 15.56
CA THR A 68 4.30 -4.50 16.52
C THR A 68 5.14 -3.29 16.90
N ARG A 69 6.44 -3.49 17.20
CA ARG A 69 7.37 -2.38 17.47
C ARG A 69 7.60 -1.50 16.24
N ARG A 70 7.56 -2.07 15.03
CA ARG A 70 7.66 -1.31 13.78
C ARG A 70 6.40 -0.47 13.52
N ASP A 71 5.22 -1.00 13.81
CA ASP A 71 3.95 -0.28 13.67
C ASP A 71 3.85 0.90 14.63
N ALA A 72 4.31 0.73 15.87
CA ALA A 72 4.35 1.80 16.86
C ALA A 72 5.50 2.82 16.66
N SER A 73 6.52 2.50 15.85
CA SER A 73 7.76 3.29 15.77
C SER A 73 7.55 4.79 15.45
N ARG A 74 6.52 5.13 14.67
CA ARG A 74 6.15 6.51 14.34
C ARG A 74 5.76 7.33 15.56
N ASP A 75 5.04 6.73 16.50
CA ASP A 75 4.50 7.41 17.69
C ASP A 75 5.58 7.63 18.77
N PHE A 76 6.67 6.85 18.71
CA PHE A 76 7.83 6.92 19.59
C PHE A 76 9.04 7.63 18.93
N GLY A 77 8.87 8.17 17.72
CA GLY A 77 9.94 8.86 16.99
C GLY A 77 11.13 7.97 16.60
N GLY A 78 10.92 6.66 16.51
CA GLY A 78 11.98 5.66 16.30
C GLY A 78 11.60 4.30 16.88
N LYS A 79 12.06 3.21 16.25
CA LYS A 79 11.74 1.83 16.69
C LYS A 79 12.53 1.45 17.96
N GLU A 80 13.73 1.99 18.08
CA GLU A 80 14.62 1.92 19.23
C GLU A 80 14.00 2.52 20.50
N ASN A 81 13.14 3.53 20.35
CA ASN A 81 12.40 4.16 21.45
C ASN A 81 11.14 3.40 21.86
N VAL A 82 10.66 2.45 21.04
CA VAL A 82 9.50 1.63 21.37
C VAL A 82 9.90 0.57 22.42
N PRO A 83 9.19 0.50 23.57
CA PRO A 83 9.41 -0.52 24.59
C PRO A 83 9.51 -1.94 24.03
N THR A 84 10.33 -2.78 24.65
CA THR A 84 10.50 -4.19 24.24
C THR A 84 9.51 -5.12 24.91
N LYS A 85 8.82 -4.66 25.96
CA LYS A 85 7.85 -5.43 26.76
C LYS A 85 6.63 -4.57 27.11
N ALA A 86 5.51 -5.23 27.37
CA ALA A 86 4.31 -4.62 27.91
C ALA A 86 3.60 -5.58 28.87
N ILE A 87 2.81 -5.05 29.81
CA ILE A 87 1.82 -5.85 30.55
C ILE A 87 0.53 -5.85 29.74
N THR A 88 -0.03 -7.02 29.46
CA THR A 88 -1.28 -7.18 28.72
C THR A 88 -2.25 -8.06 29.47
N MET A 89 -3.54 -7.74 29.37
CA MET A 89 -4.61 -8.69 29.66
C MET A 89 -4.46 -9.90 28.74
N GLY A 90 -4.66 -11.11 29.28
CA GLY A 90 -4.56 -12.35 28.51
C GLY A 90 -5.82 -12.69 27.72
N ILE A 91 -5.69 -13.60 26.75
CA ILE A 91 -6.80 -14.05 25.90
C ILE A 91 -7.89 -14.67 26.76
N GLY A 92 -7.53 -15.55 27.70
CA GLY A 92 -8.47 -16.20 28.61
C GLY A 92 -9.16 -15.25 29.59
N THR A 93 -8.70 -14.00 29.69
CA THR A 93 -9.33 -12.93 30.48
C THR A 93 -10.27 -12.10 29.62
N ILE A 94 -9.84 -11.72 28.42
CA ILE A 94 -10.68 -11.09 27.38
C ILE A 94 -11.94 -11.93 27.13
N PHE A 95 -11.80 -13.26 27.08
CA PHE A 95 -12.89 -14.22 26.85
C PHE A 95 -13.92 -14.33 27.98
N LYS A 96 -13.63 -13.79 29.17
CA LYS A 96 -14.59 -13.73 30.28
C LYS A 96 -15.47 -12.48 30.22
N ALA A 97 -15.23 -11.58 29.27
CA ALA A 97 -16.12 -10.45 29.04
C ALA A 97 -17.50 -10.94 28.54
N ARG A 98 -18.57 -10.29 28.98
CA ARG A 98 -19.94 -10.66 28.55
C ARG A 98 -20.16 -10.33 27.09
N GLU A 99 -19.67 -9.17 26.66
CA GLU A 99 -19.64 -8.72 25.26
C GLU A 99 -18.22 -8.28 24.86
N ILE A 100 -17.82 -8.59 23.62
CA ILE A 100 -16.54 -8.19 23.04
C ILE A 100 -16.80 -7.45 21.73
N ILE A 101 -16.22 -6.26 21.56
CA ILE A 101 -16.28 -5.50 20.30
C ILE A 101 -14.87 -5.33 19.76
N LEU A 102 -14.57 -5.92 18.61
CA LEU A 102 -13.32 -5.71 17.89
C LEU A 102 -13.51 -4.67 16.78
N MET A 103 -12.69 -3.63 16.79
CA MET A 103 -12.75 -2.53 15.82
C MET A 103 -11.50 -2.49 14.92
N ALA A 104 -11.69 -2.29 13.61
CA ALA A 104 -10.59 -2.14 12.66
C ALA A 104 -10.95 -1.27 11.45
N TRP A 105 -9.97 -0.48 11.00
CA TRP A 105 -10.09 0.41 9.84
C TRP A 105 -8.92 0.23 8.89
N ASN A 106 -9.10 0.73 7.68
CA ASN A 106 -8.14 0.79 6.58
C ASN A 106 -7.72 -0.54 5.94
N LYS A 107 -7.30 -0.45 4.67
CA LYS A 107 -6.97 -1.58 3.82
C LYS A 107 -5.78 -2.41 4.32
N LYS A 108 -4.88 -1.85 5.13
CA LYS A 108 -3.73 -2.57 5.72
C LYS A 108 -4.18 -3.59 6.78
N LYS A 109 -5.45 -3.58 7.20
CA LYS A 109 -6.05 -4.58 8.08
C LYS A 109 -6.87 -5.67 7.34
N ALA A 110 -7.09 -5.54 6.02
CA ALA A 110 -8.03 -6.41 5.31
C ALA A 110 -7.67 -7.91 5.38
N PHE A 111 -6.43 -8.25 5.05
CA PHE A 111 -5.89 -9.61 5.14
C PHE A 111 -6.02 -10.23 6.54
N ILE A 112 -5.70 -9.46 7.60
CA ILE A 112 -5.71 -9.99 8.97
C ILE A 112 -7.13 -10.09 9.54
N ILE A 113 -8.04 -9.20 9.14
CA ILE A 113 -9.48 -9.33 9.40
C ILE A 113 -10.04 -10.57 8.71
N LYS A 114 -9.68 -10.83 7.44
CA LYS A 114 -10.07 -12.06 6.75
C LYS A 114 -9.64 -13.30 7.51
N LYS A 115 -8.38 -13.35 7.96
CA LYS A 115 -7.89 -14.47 8.80
C LYS A 115 -8.66 -14.59 10.11
N ALA A 116 -8.86 -13.49 10.84
CA ALA A 116 -9.54 -13.50 12.13
C ALA A 116 -11.00 -13.97 12.05
N VAL A 117 -11.72 -13.65 10.96
CA VAL A 117 -13.15 -13.94 10.79
C VAL A 117 -13.43 -15.23 10.00
N GLU A 118 -12.64 -15.53 8.96
CA GLU A 118 -12.90 -16.61 8.00
C GLU A 118 -11.79 -17.70 7.99
N GLY A 119 -10.70 -17.51 8.72
CA GLY A 119 -9.56 -18.43 8.76
C GLY A 119 -9.62 -19.46 9.89
N GLU A 120 -8.78 -20.49 9.81
CA GLU A 120 -8.66 -21.50 10.87
C GLU A 120 -8.17 -20.90 12.20
N ILE A 121 -8.72 -21.41 13.30
CA ILE A 121 -8.38 -20.99 14.67
C ILE A 121 -6.95 -21.43 15.00
N SER A 122 -6.08 -20.46 15.31
CA SER A 122 -4.64 -20.70 15.48
C SER A 122 -3.98 -19.69 16.43
N SER A 123 -2.98 -20.16 17.18
CA SER A 123 -2.12 -19.30 18.02
C SER A 123 -1.32 -18.29 17.20
N GLU A 124 -1.08 -18.56 15.92
CA GLU A 124 -0.36 -17.66 15.01
C GLU A 124 -1.15 -16.37 14.70
N VAL A 125 -2.48 -16.41 14.89
CA VAL A 125 -3.37 -15.24 14.72
C VAL A 125 -4.33 -15.21 15.90
N PRO A 126 -3.93 -14.66 17.07
CA PRO A 126 -4.71 -14.74 18.31
C PRO A 126 -6.15 -14.20 18.21
N ALA A 127 -6.42 -13.24 17.32
CA ALA A 127 -7.78 -12.78 17.02
C ALA A 127 -8.72 -13.88 16.47
N THR A 128 -8.19 -14.95 15.86
CA THR A 128 -9.01 -16.09 15.38
C THR A 128 -9.73 -16.82 16.51
N TYR A 129 -9.17 -16.81 17.73
CA TYR A 129 -9.86 -17.42 18.87
C TYR A 129 -11.24 -16.81 19.09
N LEU A 130 -11.47 -15.54 18.70
CA LEU A 130 -12.75 -14.85 18.90
C LEU A 130 -13.92 -15.56 18.22
N GLN A 131 -13.66 -16.40 17.20
CA GLN A 131 -14.66 -17.29 16.60
C GLN A 131 -15.26 -18.32 17.58
N LEU A 132 -14.62 -18.56 18.74
CA LEU A 132 -15.10 -19.47 19.79
C LEU A 132 -16.08 -18.81 20.79
N SER A 133 -16.38 -17.52 20.64
CA SER A 133 -17.29 -16.80 21.52
C SER A 133 -18.51 -16.30 20.74
N ASP A 134 -19.70 -16.64 21.24
CA ASP A 134 -20.98 -16.22 20.66
C ASP A 134 -21.27 -14.72 20.83
N ASN A 135 -20.52 -14.03 21.73
CA ASN A 135 -20.74 -12.63 22.11
C ASN A 135 -19.65 -11.69 21.57
N VAL A 136 -19.26 -11.84 20.30
CA VAL A 136 -18.26 -10.97 19.63
C VAL A 136 -18.88 -10.23 18.45
N GLU A 137 -18.72 -8.91 18.42
CA GLU A 137 -19.02 -8.08 17.27
C GLU A 137 -17.75 -7.53 16.61
N PHE A 138 -17.69 -7.56 15.27
CA PHE A 138 -16.60 -6.97 14.48
C PHE A 138 -17.11 -5.69 13.79
N ILE A 139 -16.66 -4.52 14.26
CA ILE A 139 -17.00 -3.21 13.69
C ILE A 139 -15.87 -2.73 12.80
N ILE A 140 -16.05 -2.86 11.48
CA ILE A 140 -15.00 -2.59 10.48
C ILE A 140 -15.47 -1.67 9.35
N ASP A 141 -14.53 -0.93 8.75
CA ASP A 141 -14.81 -0.14 7.55
C ASP A 141 -14.76 -0.98 6.25
N LYS A 142 -15.17 -0.35 5.14
CA LYS A 142 -15.21 -1.01 3.81
C LYS A 142 -13.83 -1.49 3.34
N ASP A 143 -12.76 -0.80 3.75
CA ASP A 143 -11.40 -1.12 3.32
C ASP A 143 -10.84 -2.32 4.10
N ALA A 144 -11.04 -2.36 5.42
CA ALA A 144 -10.72 -3.52 6.27
C ALA A 144 -11.64 -4.72 5.96
N ALA A 145 -12.86 -4.49 5.46
CA ALA A 145 -13.73 -5.56 4.98
C ALA A 145 -13.36 -6.09 3.57
N SER A 146 -12.48 -5.42 2.83
CA SER A 146 -12.34 -5.62 1.37
C SER A 146 -11.85 -7.01 0.92
N GLU A 147 -11.21 -7.79 1.79
CA GLU A 147 -10.73 -9.15 1.50
C GLU A 147 -11.67 -10.27 1.99
N LEU A 148 -12.65 -9.95 2.86
CA LEU A 148 -13.66 -10.92 3.32
C LEU A 148 -14.44 -11.46 2.13
N THR A 149 -14.75 -12.75 2.14
CA THR A 149 -15.36 -13.50 1.04
C THR A 149 -16.66 -12.85 0.55
N ARG A 150 -17.50 -12.34 1.46
CA ARG A 150 -18.76 -11.65 1.13
C ARG A 150 -18.61 -10.33 0.35
N PHE A 151 -17.43 -9.70 0.39
CA PHE A 151 -17.12 -8.45 -0.33
C PHE A 151 -16.15 -8.68 -1.50
N ASN A 152 -15.18 -9.58 -1.34
CA ASN A 152 -14.17 -9.84 -2.35
C ASN A 152 -14.67 -10.78 -3.44
N THR A 153 -15.27 -11.90 -3.05
CA THR A 153 -15.74 -12.99 -3.93
C THR A 153 -17.20 -13.34 -3.59
N PRO A 154 -18.13 -12.36 -3.68
CA PRO A 154 -19.49 -12.49 -3.16
C PRO A 154 -20.26 -13.68 -3.72
N TRP A 155 -19.99 -14.07 -4.97
CA TRP A 155 -20.60 -15.19 -5.68
C TRP A 155 -20.39 -16.56 -5.00
N LEU A 156 -19.40 -16.69 -4.11
CA LEU A 156 -19.20 -17.91 -3.33
C LEU A 156 -20.19 -18.09 -2.18
N VAL A 157 -20.89 -17.02 -1.76
CA VAL A 157 -21.71 -17.01 -0.53
C VAL A 157 -23.09 -16.36 -0.69
N LYS A 158 -23.39 -15.74 -1.83
CA LYS A 158 -24.68 -15.12 -2.14
C LYS A 158 -24.85 -14.88 -3.64
N ASP A 159 -26.10 -14.74 -4.06
CA ASP A 159 -26.42 -14.22 -5.39
C ASP A 159 -25.85 -12.81 -5.60
N CYS A 160 -25.44 -12.53 -6.82
CA CYS A 160 -24.81 -11.29 -7.24
C CYS A 160 -25.61 -10.59 -8.34
N THR A 161 -25.50 -9.26 -8.38
CA THR A 161 -25.87 -8.48 -9.57
C THR A 161 -24.68 -8.47 -10.51
N TRP A 162 -24.84 -9.06 -11.69
CA TRP A 162 -23.76 -9.27 -12.66
C TRP A 162 -23.57 -8.04 -13.56
N ASP A 163 -23.03 -6.96 -13.00
CA ASP A 163 -22.52 -5.84 -13.79
C ASP A 163 -21.13 -6.15 -14.42
N LEU A 164 -20.70 -5.35 -15.39
CA LEU A 164 -19.43 -5.59 -16.08
C LEU A 164 -18.21 -5.61 -15.12
N PRO A 165 -18.09 -4.71 -14.12
CA PRO A 165 -17.08 -4.83 -13.07
C PRO A 165 -17.09 -6.16 -12.31
N MET A 166 -18.26 -6.64 -11.87
CA MET A 166 -18.42 -7.89 -11.14
C MET A 166 -18.06 -9.10 -12.00
N ILE A 167 -18.56 -9.16 -13.24
CA ILE A 167 -18.23 -10.22 -14.21
C ILE A 167 -16.72 -10.22 -14.47
N LYS A 168 -16.12 -9.06 -14.79
CA LYS A 168 -14.67 -8.94 -15.01
C LYS A 168 -13.88 -9.44 -13.80
N LYS A 169 -14.28 -9.06 -12.58
CA LYS A 169 -13.62 -9.49 -11.34
C LYS A 169 -13.71 -11.00 -11.15
N ALA A 170 -14.90 -11.59 -11.31
CA ALA A 170 -15.14 -13.00 -11.09
C ALA A 170 -14.42 -13.90 -12.12
N VAL A 171 -14.42 -13.51 -13.41
CA VAL A 171 -13.74 -14.27 -14.47
C VAL A 171 -12.22 -14.20 -14.33
N ILE A 172 -11.66 -13.04 -13.97
CA ILE A 172 -10.22 -12.90 -13.67
C ILE A 172 -9.85 -13.70 -12.41
N TRP A 173 -10.69 -13.70 -11.39
CA TRP A 173 -10.49 -14.54 -10.20
C TRP A 173 -10.46 -16.02 -10.58
N LEU A 174 -11.46 -16.52 -11.30
CA LEU A 174 -11.58 -17.93 -11.70
C LEU A 174 -10.39 -18.39 -12.56
N ALA A 175 -9.98 -17.56 -13.54
CA ALA A 175 -8.80 -17.81 -14.36
C ALA A 175 -7.52 -17.98 -13.54
N ASN A 176 -7.28 -17.10 -12.56
CA ASN A 176 -6.13 -17.18 -11.67
C ASN A 176 -6.22 -18.37 -10.70
N THR A 177 -7.40 -18.63 -10.13
CA THR A 177 -7.64 -19.76 -9.21
C THR A 177 -7.38 -21.11 -9.88
N LEU A 178 -7.72 -21.25 -11.16
CA LEU A 178 -7.52 -22.49 -11.92
C LEU A 178 -6.19 -22.55 -12.69
N GLY A 179 -5.42 -21.46 -12.74
CA GLY A 179 -4.23 -21.35 -13.59
C GLY A 179 -4.56 -21.49 -15.09
N LYS A 180 -5.77 -21.11 -15.51
CA LYS A 180 -6.28 -21.26 -16.88
C LYS A 180 -6.43 -19.88 -17.56
N PRO A 181 -5.96 -19.71 -18.81
CA PRO A 181 -6.34 -18.59 -19.66
C PRO A 181 -7.85 -18.40 -19.74
N ILE A 182 -8.33 -17.15 -19.81
CA ILE A 182 -9.77 -16.80 -19.79
C ILE A 182 -10.53 -17.56 -20.90
N LEU A 183 -9.96 -17.61 -22.12
CA LEU A 183 -10.56 -18.29 -23.27
C LEU A 183 -10.61 -19.83 -23.14
N LYS A 184 -9.99 -20.42 -22.11
CA LYS A 184 -10.00 -21.86 -21.82
C LYS A 184 -10.90 -22.26 -20.65
N LEU A 185 -11.58 -21.30 -20.00
CA LEU A 185 -12.55 -21.59 -18.94
C LEU A 185 -13.82 -22.25 -19.50
N THR A 186 -14.28 -23.31 -18.85
CA THR A 186 -15.48 -24.07 -19.25
C THR A 186 -16.71 -23.71 -18.42
N GLU A 187 -17.90 -24.20 -18.80
CA GLU A 187 -19.09 -24.11 -17.95
C GLU A 187 -18.93 -24.88 -16.64
N GLU A 188 -18.23 -26.02 -16.66
CA GLU A 188 -17.89 -26.78 -15.45
C GLU A 188 -17.02 -25.96 -14.48
N ASP A 189 -16.04 -25.20 -14.99
CA ASP A 189 -15.21 -24.30 -14.18
C ASP A 189 -16.07 -23.25 -13.44
N TYR A 190 -17.02 -22.61 -14.14
CA TYR A 190 -17.93 -21.63 -13.52
C TYR A 190 -18.87 -22.29 -12.51
N ASN A 191 -19.49 -23.42 -12.87
CA ASN A 191 -20.48 -24.09 -12.04
C ASN A 191 -19.87 -24.66 -10.74
N SER A 192 -18.64 -25.18 -10.80
CA SER A 192 -17.93 -25.73 -9.63
C SER A 192 -17.37 -24.66 -8.68
N HIS A 193 -17.33 -23.39 -9.09
CA HIS A 193 -16.72 -22.28 -8.32
C HIS A 193 -17.73 -21.16 -7.98
N GLY A 194 -19.01 -21.52 -7.77
CA GLY A 194 -20.06 -20.60 -7.33
C GLY A 194 -20.55 -19.61 -8.39
N MET A 195 -20.16 -19.76 -9.65
CA MET A 195 -20.51 -18.85 -10.75
C MET A 195 -21.62 -19.41 -11.66
N ALA A 196 -22.36 -20.43 -11.20
CA ALA A 196 -23.50 -21.00 -11.91
C ALA A 196 -24.61 -19.98 -12.20
N GLN A 197 -24.86 -19.03 -11.29
CA GLN A 197 -25.79 -17.93 -11.51
C GLN A 197 -25.37 -17.08 -12.73
N LEU A 198 -24.09 -16.71 -12.83
CA LEU A 198 -23.55 -15.94 -13.95
C LEU A 198 -23.72 -16.68 -15.29
N ALA A 199 -23.34 -17.96 -15.33
CA ALA A 199 -23.47 -18.79 -16.54
C ALA A 199 -24.94 -18.96 -16.98
N THR A 200 -25.87 -18.97 -16.03
CA THR A 200 -27.32 -19.06 -16.30
C THR A 200 -27.91 -17.74 -16.79
N GLU A 201 -27.54 -16.62 -16.17
CA GLU A 201 -28.14 -15.30 -16.46
C GLU A 201 -27.55 -14.60 -17.70
N GLN A 202 -26.23 -14.68 -17.90
CA GLN A 202 -25.53 -13.94 -18.96
C GLN A 202 -25.25 -14.79 -20.22
N GLY A 203 -25.73 -16.04 -20.23
CA GLY A 203 -25.61 -16.96 -21.36
C GLY A 203 -24.25 -17.67 -21.47
N PRO A 204 -23.96 -18.30 -22.61
CA PRO A 204 -22.85 -19.25 -22.73
C PRO A 204 -21.52 -18.68 -22.26
N VAL A 205 -20.84 -19.42 -21.38
CA VAL A 205 -19.54 -19.02 -20.78
C VAL A 205 -18.51 -18.62 -21.84
N TYR A 206 -18.54 -19.25 -23.00
CA TYR A 206 -17.73 -18.87 -24.17
C TYR A 206 -17.85 -17.38 -24.55
N ASN A 207 -19.07 -16.83 -24.56
CA ASN A 207 -19.32 -15.42 -24.90
C ASN A 207 -18.83 -14.50 -23.78
N ILE A 208 -19.01 -14.90 -22.51
CA ILE A 208 -18.52 -14.18 -21.34
C ILE A 208 -16.98 -14.09 -21.38
N ASN A 209 -16.32 -15.22 -21.63
CA ASN A 209 -14.86 -15.32 -21.76
C ASN A 209 -14.34 -14.38 -22.88
N ILE A 210 -14.94 -14.42 -24.08
CA ILE A 210 -14.57 -13.51 -25.18
C ILE A 210 -14.78 -12.05 -24.80
N HIS A 211 -15.91 -11.72 -24.15
CA HIS A 211 -16.20 -10.35 -23.76
C HIS A 211 -15.16 -9.80 -22.78
N ILE A 212 -14.84 -10.56 -21.72
CA ILE A 212 -13.84 -10.16 -20.72
C ILE A 212 -12.42 -10.15 -21.30
N PHE A 213 -12.07 -11.12 -22.14
CA PHE A 213 -10.80 -11.15 -22.85
C PHE A 213 -10.60 -9.90 -23.71
N ASN A 214 -11.57 -9.57 -24.57
CA ASN A 214 -11.51 -8.37 -25.41
C ASN A 214 -11.45 -7.10 -24.55
N LYS A 215 -12.18 -7.03 -23.43
CA LYS A 215 -12.10 -5.88 -22.50
C LYS A 215 -10.75 -5.73 -21.81
N LEU A 216 -9.96 -6.79 -21.64
CA LEU A 216 -8.57 -6.71 -21.18
C LEU A 216 -7.59 -6.39 -22.33
N GLN A 217 -7.81 -6.95 -23.52
CA GLN A 217 -7.05 -6.61 -24.71
C GLN A 217 -7.17 -5.11 -25.04
N HIS A 218 -8.38 -4.55 -24.91
CA HIS A 218 -8.67 -3.14 -25.18
C HIS A 218 -8.06 -2.16 -24.17
N THR A 219 -7.54 -2.62 -23.01
CA THR A 219 -6.73 -1.77 -22.13
C THR A 219 -5.25 -1.70 -22.54
N ILE A 220 -4.82 -2.50 -23.52
CA ILE A 220 -3.45 -2.50 -24.04
C ILE A 220 -3.35 -1.55 -25.23
N THR A 221 -2.35 -0.67 -25.26
CA THR A 221 -2.07 0.21 -26.40
C THR A 221 -0.57 0.30 -26.68
N GLY A 222 -0.19 0.20 -27.96
CA GLY A 222 1.15 0.60 -28.45
C GLY A 222 1.22 2.09 -28.86
N TRP A 223 0.17 2.86 -28.55
CA TRP A 223 -0.03 4.25 -28.96
C TRP A 223 -0.31 5.10 -27.70
N PRO A 224 0.72 5.46 -26.92
CA PRO A 224 0.55 6.13 -25.62
C PRO A 224 0.01 7.55 -25.73
N GLY A 225 0.23 8.25 -26.85
CA GLY A 225 -0.42 9.55 -27.13
C GLY A 225 -1.72 9.44 -27.94
N GLY A 226 -2.22 8.22 -28.16
CA GLY A 226 -3.34 7.93 -29.05
C GLY A 226 -2.88 7.76 -30.50
N LYS A 227 -3.85 7.58 -31.42
CA LYS A 227 -3.58 7.46 -32.86
C LYS A 227 -4.59 8.28 -33.64
N GLY A 228 -4.16 9.40 -34.22
CA GLY A 228 -5.01 10.20 -35.10
C GLY A 228 -5.53 9.42 -36.30
N ASN A 229 -6.73 9.81 -36.75
CA ASN A 229 -7.39 9.27 -37.94
C ASN A 229 -7.64 7.74 -37.90
N ALA A 230 -7.72 7.16 -36.71
CA ALA A 230 -8.10 5.78 -36.47
C ALA A 230 -9.27 5.71 -35.47
N ASP A 231 -10.08 4.67 -35.55
CA ASP A 231 -11.13 4.41 -34.55
C ASP A 231 -10.51 4.23 -33.16
N ASP A 232 -10.98 5.03 -32.20
CA ASP A 232 -10.61 5.04 -30.79
C ASP A 232 -11.72 4.54 -29.85
N SER A 233 -12.86 4.07 -30.38
CA SER A 233 -14.02 3.61 -29.61
C SER A 233 -13.71 2.51 -28.58
N GLN A 234 -12.61 1.79 -28.77
CA GLN A 234 -12.10 0.73 -27.88
C GLN A 234 -10.67 0.99 -27.38
N ARG A 235 -10.11 2.20 -27.55
CA ARG A 235 -8.74 2.53 -27.09
C ARG A 235 -8.76 3.17 -25.70
N PRO A 236 -7.70 3.00 -24.89
CA PRO A 236 -7.62 3.63 -23.57
C PRO A 236 -7.36 5.15 -23.65
N GLU A 237 -6.60 5.59 -24.66
CA GLU A 237 -6.23 7.00 -24.89
C GLU A 237 -7.10 7.63 -26.01
N ARG A 238 -7.53 8.86 -25.78
CA ARG A 238 -8.44 9.67 -26.63
C ARG A 238 -7.80 10.06 -27.97
N ALA A 239 -8.53 10.01 -29.08
CA ALA A 239 -8.02 10.44 -30.39
C ALA A 239 -7.77 11.96 -30.50
N VAL A 240 -8.50 12.79 -29.77
CA VAL A 240 -8.42 14.26 -29.88
C VAL A 240 -7.71 14.88 -28.66
N PRO A 241 -6.83 15.88 -28.84
CA PRO A 241 -6.20 16.27 -30.12
C PRO A 241 -5.29 15.15 -30.64
N ASP A 242 -5.13 15.05 -31.97
CA ASP A 242 -4.21 14.06 -32.59
C ASP A 242 -2.78 14.25 -32.08
N LYS A 243 -2.31 15.50 -32.01
CA LYS A 243 -1.02 15.82 -31.38
C LYS A 243 -1.24 16.24 -29.92
N LYS A 244 -0.87 15.35 -29.00
CA LYS A 244 -0.73 15.66 -27.58
C LYS A 244 0.46 16.60 -27.34
N ARG A 245 0.37 17.29 -26.21
CA ARG A 245 1.50 17.94 -25.53
C ARG A 245 1.72 17.10 -24.28
N SER A 246 2.91 16.58 -24.08
CA SER A 246 3.19 15.62 -23.02
C SER A 246 4.38 16.11 -22.24
N ILE A 247 4.26 16.21 -20.93
CA ILE A 247 5.39 16.55 -20.04
C ILE A 247 5.79 15.32 -19.26
N ILE A 248 7.08 14.98 -19.30
CA ILE A 248 7.71 13.93 -18.51
C ILE A 248 8.52 14.63 -17.42
N PHE A 249 8.02 14.58 -16.19
CA PHE A 249 8.80 14.97 -15.03
C PHE A 249 9.77 13.85 -14.68
N SER A 250 11.04 14.18 -14.53
CA SER A 250 12.12 13.20 -14.32
C SER A 250 12.95 13.66 -13.12
N PRO A 251 12.92 12.94 -11.98
CA PRO A 251 13.69 13.30 -10.79
C PRO A 251 15.19 13.46 -11.11
N HIS A 252 15.76 12.49 -11.82
CA HIS A 252 17.11 12.55 -12.38
C HIS A 252 17.12 12.50 -13.92
N PRO A 253 18.22 12.89 -14.59
CA PRO A 253 18.32 12.91 -16.05
C PRO A 253 18.38 11.55 -16.77
N ASP A 254 18.32 10.45 -16.02
CA ASP A 254 18.32 9.07 -16.50
C ASP A 254 16.99 8.34 -16.27
N ASP A 255 16.13 8.84 -15.36
CA ASP A 255 14.83 8.23 -15.03
C ASP A 255 13.86 8.20 -16.23
N ASP A 256 13.82 9.25 -17.05
CA ASP A 256 13.01 9.38 -18.27
C ASP A 256 13.42 8.35 -19.34
N VAL A 257 14.72 8.04 -19.42
CA VAL A 257 15.26 7.04 -20.33
C VAL A 257 15.08 5.62 -19.81
N ILE A 258 15.41 5.37 -18.53
CA ILE A 258 15.41 4.02 -17.93
C ILE A 258 13.98 3.55 -17.61
N SER A 259 13.17 4.40 -16.99
CA SER A 259 11.82 4.02 -16.53
C SER A 259 10.72 4.26 -17.57
N MET A 260 10.98 5.11 -18.57
CA MET A 260 9.98 5.55 -19.54
C MET A 260 10.44 5.52 -21.00
N GLY A 261 11.66 5.08 -21.32
CA GLY A 261 12.25 5.19 -22.65
C GLY A 261 11.39 4.62 -23.78
N GLY A 262 10.69 3.50 -23.55
CA GLY A 262 9.77 2.90 -24.53
C GLY A 262 8.59 3.82 -24.87
N THR A 263 7.91 4.33 -23.84
CA THR A 263 6.80 5.29 -23.98
C THR A 263 7.29 6.64 -24.52
N PHE A 264 8.43 7.14 -24.05
CA PHE A 264 9.04 8.41 -24.49
C PHE A 264 9.39 8.37 -25.98
N ILE A 265 10.17 7.38 -26.44
CA ILE A 265 10.50 7.21 -27.86
C ILE A 265 9.23 7.11 -28.70
N ARG A 266 8.21 6.37 -28.23
CA ARG A 266 6.93 6.24 -28.96
C ARG A 266 6.16 7.56 -29.07
N LEU A 267 6.18 8.41 -28.04
CA LEU A 267 5.55 9.72 -28.11
C LEU A 267 6.25 10.64 -29.13
N VAL A 268 7.58 10.61 -29.17
CA VAL A 268 8.42 11.37 -30.12
C VAL A 268 8.26 10.85 -31.56
N ASP A 269 8.33 9.53 -31.78
CA ASP A 269 8.07 8.87 -33.07
C ASP A 269 6.69 9.20 -33.64
N GLN A 270 5.69 9.35 -32.75
CA GLN A 270 4.32 9.72 -33.11
C GLN A 270 4.16 11.23 -33.37
N GLY A 271 5.23 12.02 -33.22
CA GLY A 271 5.26 13.45 -33.47
C GLY A 271 4.38 14.25 -32.52
N HIS A 272 4.27 13.80 -31.26
CA HIS A 272 3.70 14.60 -30.18
C HIS A 272 4.71 15.65 -29.70
N ASP A 273 4.21 16.71 -29.08
CA ASP A 273 5.03 17.77 -28.50
C ASP A 273 5.45 17.35 -27.09
N VAL A 274 6.65 16.76 -26.96
CA VAL A 274 7.16 16.14 -25.73
C VAL A 274 8.16 17.06 -25.04
N HIS A 275 7.89 17.37 -23.77
CA HIS A 275 8.72 18.16 -22.88
C HIS A 275 9.27 17.25 -21.79
N VAL A 276 10.55 17.39 -21.46
CA VAL A 276 11.14 16.73 -20.28
C VAL A 276 11.51 17.79 -19.25
N ALA A 277 11.16 17.55 -17.99
CA ALA A 277 11.36 18.46 -16.87
C ALA A 277 12.18 17.76 -15.79
N TYR A 278 13.49 18.04 -15.76
CA TYR A 278 14.40 17.48 -14.77
C TYR A 278 14.23 18.20 -13.43
N GLN A 279 13.84 17.47 -12.38
CA GLN A 279 13.57 18.01 -11.03
C GLN A 279 14.83 17.96 -10.14
N THR A 280 15.98 18.33 -10.70
CA THR A 280 17.27 18.33 -10.01
C THR A 280 17.76 19.73 -9.70
N SER A 281 18.32 19.92 -8.51
CA SER A 281 19.08 21.12 -8.10
C SER A 281 20.51 21.17 -8.67
N GLY A 282 20.93 20.14 -9.43
CA GLY A 282 22.23 20.09 -10.11
C GLY A 282 23.44 19.80 -9.22
N ASN A 283 23.25 19.59 -7.91
CA ASN A 283 24.30 19.33 -6.92
C ASN A 283 24.23 17.96 -6.23
N THR A 284 23.15 17.19 -6.42
CA THR A 284 22.90 15.89 -5.75
C THR A 284 23.63 14.69 -6.36
N ALA A 285 24.48 14.89 -7.38
CA ALA A 285 25.30 13.84 -7.99
C ALA A 285 26.50 13.38 -7.12
N VAL A 286 26.65 13.92 -5.91
CA VAL A 286 27.61 13.51 -4.89
C VAL A 286 26.81 12.98 -3.71
N TRP A 287 27.11 11.76 -3.23
CA TRP A 287 26.42 11.19 -2.07
C TRP A 287 26.61 12.07 -0.84
N ASP A 288 25.54 12.30 -0.06
CA ASP A 288 25.58 13.05 1.20
C ASP A 288 26.71 12.52 2.11
N ASP A 289 26.84 11.19 2.23
CA ASP A 289 27.89 10.53 3.02
C ASP A 289 29.32 10.78 2.51
N ASP A 290 29.52 10.88 1.20
CA ASP A 290 30.84 11.20 0.63
C ASP A 290 31.13 12.70 0.77
N ALA A 291 30.16 13.57 0.53
CA ALA A 291 30.29 15.01 0.78
C ALA A 291 30.61 15.29 2.26
N LEU A 292 29.90 14.64 3.18
CA LEU A 292 30.17 14.69 4.62
C LEU A 292 31.55 14.11 4.94
N ARG A 293 31.95 12.95 4.40
CA ARG A 293 33.32 12.43 4.57
C ARG A 293 34.39 13.40 4.10
N PHE A 294 34.21 14.08 2.97
CA PHE A 294 35.17 15.07 2.50
C PHE A 294 35.19 16.31 3.40
N VAL A 295 34.05 16.75 3.94
CA VAL A 295 33.97 17.85 4.93
C VAL A 295 34.60 17.44 6.25
N GLU A 296 34.35 16.24 6.76
CA GLU A 296 34.96 15.70 7.98
C GLU A 296 36.47 15.51 7.84
N PHE A 297 36.92 14.94 6.72
CA PHE A 297 38.34 14.81 6.42
C PHE A 297 39.02 16.18 6.33
N ALA A 298 38.41 17.15 5.63
CA ALA A 298 38.94 18.51 5.54
C ALA A 298 38.97 19.22 6.91
N ARG A 299 37.95 19.00 7.75
CA ARG A 299 37.85 19.52 9.12
C ARG A 299 38.95 18.94 10.01
N ASP A 300 39.12 17.63 9.99
CA ASP A 300 40.06 16.94 10.88
C ASP A 300 41.51 17.15 10.43
N PHE A 301 41.77 17.21 9.11
CA PHE A 301 43.04 17.66 8.58
C PHE A 301 43.35 19.11 8.99
N SER A 302 42.40 20.03 8.83
CA SER A 302 42.58 21.44 9.21
C SER A 302 42.85 21.61 10.72
N LYS A 303 42.16 20.84 11.56
CA LYS A 303 42.42 20.77 13.02
C LYS A 303 43.84 20.26 13.30
N SER A 304 44.32 19.24 12.57
CA SER A 304 45.68 18.69 12.76
C SER A 304 46.82 19.69 12.47
N ILE A 305 46.55 20.74 11.68
CA ILE A 305 47.51 21.81 11.34
C ILE A 305 47.13 23.18 11.95
N ASN A 306 46.25 23.21 12.97
CA ASN A 306 45.81 24.43 13.67
C ASN A 306 45.23 25.54 12.77
N LEU A 307 44.48 25.17 11.72
CA LEU A 307 43.70 26.12 10.93
C LEU A 307 42.27 26.28 11.49
N ASP A 308 41.66 27.45 11.24
CA ASP A 308 40.27 27.71 11.59
C ASP A 308 39.33 26.77 10.82
N THR A 309 38.43 26.11 11.56
CA THR A 309 37.44 25.17 11.03
C THR A 309 36.00 25.69 11.10
N SER A 310 35.77 26.91 11.58
CA SER A 310 34.44 27.52 11.74
C SER A 310 33.50 27.30 10.55
N LYS A 311 33.96 27.59 9.33
CA LYS A 311 33.20 27.40 8.08
C LYS A 311 32.92 25.93 7.73
N LEU A 312 33.83 25.02 8.06
CA LEU A 312 33.67 23.58 7.83
C LEU A 312 32.71 22.96 8.86
N ASP A 313 32.80 23.41 10.12
CA ASP A 313 31.87 23.02 11.18
C ASP A 313 30.44 23.55 10.92
N ASP A 314 30.25 24.63 10.15
CA ASP A 314 28.94 25.08 9.68
C ASP A 314 28.45 24.36 8.41
N LEU A 315 29.33 24.05 7.46
CA LEU A 315 29.01 23.20 6.29
C LEU A 315 28.49 21.81 6.70
N GLY A 316 29.06 21.22 7.76
CA GLY A 316 28.60 19.93 8.31
C GLY A 316 27.22 19.96 8.99
N LYS A 317 26.59 21.14 9.15
CA LYS A 317 25.24 21.28 9.73
C LYS A 317 24.14 21.47 8.68
N THR A 318 24.50 21.52 7.40
CA THR A 318 23.55 21.80 6.31
C THR A 318 22.53 20.68 6.23
N THR A 319 21.35 20.92 6.80
CA THR A 319 20.23 19.96 6.81
C THR A 319 19.56 19.97 5.44
N ARG A 320 19.02 18.82 5.02
CA ARG A 320 18.19 18.75 3.81
C ARG A 320 17.12 19.82 3.86
N ASN A 321 17.02 20.65 2.83
CA ASN A 321 15.83 21.49 2.67
C ASN A 321 14.62 20.56 2.57
N PRO A 322 13.61 20.69 3.44
CA PRO A 322 12.32 20.08 3.17
C PRO A 322 11.75 20.69 1.88
N VAL A 323 10.88 19.93 1.21
CA VAL A 323 10.14 20.33 0.00
C VAL A 323 9.74 21.81 0.08
N ALA A 324 10.30 22.66 -0.78
CA ALA A 324 10.06 24.07 -0.69
C ALA A 324 8.71 24.41 -1.34
N GLU A 325 8.00 25.38 -0.76
CA GLU A 325 6.83 26.01 -1.38
C GLU A 325 7.15 26.49 -2.81
N ASP A 326 8.38 26.97 -3.02
CA ASP A 326 8.91 27.41 -4.31
C ASP A 326 8.96 26.29 -5.36
N ASP A 327 9.29 25.04 -4.98
CA ASP A 327 9.35 23.90 -5.92
C ASP A 327 7.96 23.60 -6.51
N VAL A 328 6.93 23.72 -5.67
CA VAL A 328 5.52 23.57 -6.07
C VAL A 328 5.12 24.71 -6.98
N LEU A 329 5.45 25.96 -6.65
CA LEU A 329 5.12 27.14 -7.45
C LEU A 329 5.79 27.11 -8.84
N ILE A 330 7.07 26.73 -8.92
CA ILE A 330 7.80 26.56 -10.19
C ILE A 330 7.17 25.44 -11.02
N THR A 331 6.75 24.33 -10.38
CA THR A 331 6.05 23.23 -11.06
C THR A 331 4.68 23.68 -11.59
N MET A 332 3.94 24.49 -10.82
CA MET A 332 2.68 25.10 -11.29
C MET A 332 2.91 26.03 -12.48
N GLU A 333 3.90 26.93 -12.44
CA GLU A 333 4.23 27.83 -13.56
C GLU A 333 4.59 27.03 -14.83
N LEU A 334 5.37 25.95 -14.68
CA LEU A 334 5.75 25.07 -15.78
C LEU A 334 4.52 24.37 -16.41
N LEU A 335 3.61 23.86 -15.57
CA LEU A 335 2.34 23.26 -16.01
C LEU A 335 1.43 24.27 -16.73
N GLU A 336 1.31 25.50 -16.21
CA GLU A 336 0.55 26.58 -16.82
C GLU A 336 1.18 27.09 -18.13
N ARG A 337 2.51 27.03 -18.26
CA ARG A 337 3.24 27.41 -19.48
C ARG A 337 3.10 26.37 -20.58
N VAL A 338 3.30 25.08 -20.26
CA VAL A 338 3.26 23.97 -21.22
C VAL A 338 1.82 23.58 -21.59
N LYS A 339 0.87 23.76 -20.66
CA LYS A 339 -0.53 23.34 -20.79
C LYS A 339 -0.64 21.90 -21.33
N PRO A 340 -0.03 20.91 -20.65
CA PRO A 340 0.09 19.56 -21.17
C PRO A 340 -1.28 18.88 -21.28
N HIS A 341 -1.41 18.03 -22.29
CA HIS A 341 -2.51 17.08 -22.44
C HIS A 341 -2.26 15.78 -21.67
N GLN A 342 -1.00 15.43 -21.42
CA GLN A 342 -0.57 14.28 -20.61
C GLN A 342 0.57 14.71 -19.68
N VAL A 343 0.50 14.31 -18.42
CA VAL A 343 1.57 14.47 -17.43
C VAL A 343 2.05 13.09 -17.05
N PHE A 344 3.34 12.85 -17.20
CA PHE A 344 4.03 11.64 -16.79
C PHE A 344 5.02 12.01 -15.68
N ALA A 345 5.15 11.13 -14.69
CA ALA A 345 6.20 11.20 -13.68
C ALA A 345 7.06 9.94 -13.85
N ALA A 346 8.30 10.12 -14.27
CA ALA A 346 9.32 9.09 -14.28
C ALA A 346 9.95 8.95 -12.88
N GLY A 347 10.77 7.92 -12.69
CA GLY A 347 11.46 7.63 -11.44
C GLY A 347 10.66 6.78 -10.46
N ASP A 348 11.41 6.12 -9.57
CA ASP A 348 10.96 5.21 -8.51
C ASP A 348 10.59 5.96 -7.20
N PHE A 349 9.31 5.98 -6.78
CA PHE A 349 8.88 6.60 -5.51
C PHE A 349 9.42 5.96 -4.21
N ALA A 350 10.24 4.92 -4.29
CA ALA A 350 10.96 4.34 -3.17
C ALA A 350 12.50 4.35 -3.37
N ASP A 351 12.98 5.32 -4.14
CA ASP A 351 14.35 5.85 -4.11
C ASP A 351 14.85 6.05 -2.66
N PRO A 352 16.04 5.52 -2.28
CA PRO A 352 16.57 5.59 -0.92
C PRO A 352 16.89 7.02 -0.46
N HIS A 353 17.07 7.96 -1.38
CA HIS A 353 17.28 9.37 -1.04
C HIS A 353 15.96 10.08 -0.65
N GLY A 354 14.82 9.53 -1.10
CA GLY A 354 13.48 10.11 -0.95
C GLY A 354 13.15 11.21 -1.98
N THR A 355 14.11 11.53 -2.86
CA THR A 355 14.03 12.59 -3.87
C THR A 355 12.86 12.34 -4.81
N HIS A 356 12.68 11.12 -5.30
CA HIS A 356 11.60 10.82 -6.25
C HIS A 356 10.21 10.96 -5.63
N LYS A 357 10.04 10.58 -4.36
CA LYS A 357 8.78 10.80 -3.63
C LYS A 357 8.54 12.30 -3.44
N VAL A 358 9.56 13.07 -3.07
CA VAL A 358 9.51 14.53 -3.00
C VAL A 358 9.09 15.14 -4.35
N CYS A 359 9.76 14.77 -5.43
CA CYS A 359 9.45 15.19 -6.80
C CYS A 359 8.01 14.87 -7.21
N PHE A 360 7.50 13.70 -6.84
CA PHE A 360 6.12 13.29 -7.09
C PHE A 360 5.10 14.04 -6.22
N ASP A 361 5.37 14.16 -4.92
CA ASP A 361 4.54 14.91 -3.99
C ASP A 361 4.46 16.38 -4.46
N ILE A 362 5.55 16.97 -4.99
CA ILE A 362 5.55 18.30 -5.67
C ILE A 362 4.62 18.33 -6.89
N ILE A 363 4.68 17.34 -7.78
CA ILE A 363 3.81 17.28 -8.99
C ILE A 363 2.34 17.16 -8.58
N ILE A 364 2.03 16.25 -7.66
CA ILE A 364 0.67 16.05 -7.15
C ILE A 364 0.18 17.29 -6.41
N GLU A 365 1.02 17.94 -5.63
CA GLU A 365 0.69 19.18 -4.92
C GLU A 365 0.46 20.35 -5.90
N ALA A 366 1.27 20.49 -6.94
CA ALA A 366 1.09 21.49 -7.98
C ALA A 366 -0.22 21.26 -8.76
N LEU A 367 -0.49 20.01 -9.17
CA LEU A 367 -1.75 19.62 -9.82
C LEU A 367 -2.95 19.81 -8.87
N ARG A 368 -2.79 19.55 -7.57
CA ARG A 368 -3.79 19.78 -6.53
C ARG A 368 -4.11 21.26 -6.38
N ARG A 369 -3.11 22.13 -6.26
CA ARG A 369 -3.33 23.58 -6.15
C ARG A 369 -3.94 24.20 -7.40
N LEU A 370 -3.68 23.61 -8.56
CA LEU A 370 -4.32 23.96 -9.82
C LEU A 370 -5.75 23.38 -9.97
N LYS A 371 -6.26 22.50 -9.06
CA LYS A 371 -7.51 21.76 -9.33
C LYS A 371 -8.35 21.08 -8.21
N ASP A 372 -7.83 20.83 -7.00
CA ASP A 372 -8.37 19.91 -5.95
C ASP A 372 -8.36 18.40 -6.32
N LEU A 373 -8.27 17.38 -5.41
CA LEU A 373 -7.93 17.32 -3.96
C LEU A 373 -7.43 15.90 -3.54
N PHE A 374 -6.28 15.83 -2.83
CA PHE A 374 -5.86 14.78 -1.84
C PHE A 374 -5.49 13.31 -2.28
N PRO A 375 -4.81 12.49 -1.42
CA PRO A 375 -3.66 11.63 -1.83
C PRO A 375 -3.62 10.18 -1.25
N GLY A 376 -2.45 9.51 -1.26
CA GLY A 376 -2.18 8.29 -0.45
C GLY A 376 -0.72 7.75 -0.49
N ASP A 377 -0.23 7.15 0.62
CA ASP A 377 1.16 6.68 0.84
C ASP A 377 1.32 5.13 0.98
N ASP A 378 2.41 4.57 0.41
CA ASP A 378 2.99 3.24 0.71
C ASP A 378 4.54 3.34 0.84
N ALA A 379 5.19 2.42 1.55
CA ALA A 379 6.54 2.61 2.13
C ALA A 379 7.48 1.38 1.97
N ARG A 380 7.89 1.05 0.73
CA ARG A 380 8.74 -0.13 0.43
C ARG A 380 9.55 0.07 -0.88
N GLU A 381 10.86 -0.26 -0.91
CA GLU A 381 11.84 -0.08 -2.02
C GLU A 381 11.47 -0.69 -3.40
N PHE A 382 11.62 0.01 -4.55
CA PHE A 382 10.88 -0.34 -5.78
C PHE A 382 11.67 -0.48 -7.10
N TRP A 383 12.99 -0.28 -7.24
CA TRP A 383 13.67 -0.50 -8.54
C TRP A 383 13.55 -1.96 -9.03
N VAL A 384 13.73 -2.94 -8.14
CA VAL A 384 13.41 -4.36 -8.42
C VAL A 384 11.92 -4.53 -8.74
N ARG A 385 11.04 -3.70 -8.15
CA ARG A 385 9.59 -3.74 -8.35
C ARG A 385 9.06 -2.90 -9.51
N ALA A 386 9.84 -2.05 -10.18
CA ALA A 386 9.42 -1.42 -11.42
C ALA A 386 9.50 -2.46 -12.55
N GLU A 387 10.68 -3.08 -12.65
CA GLU A 387 10.93 -4.22 -13.53
C GLU A 387 10.01 -5.41 -13.15
N ASP A 388 9.96 -5.82 -11.87
CA ASP A 388 9.03 -6.89 -11.48
C ASP A 388 7.57 -6.49 -11.65
N ARG A 389 7.09 -5.27 -11.36
CA ARG A 389 5.66 -4.93 -11.55
C ARG A 389 5.27 -4.91 -13.03
N THR A 390 6.13 -4.41 -13.91
CA THR A 390 5.86 -4.41 -15.35
C THR A 390 5.95 -5.82 -15.94
N ARG A 391 6.91 -6.65 -15.50
CA ARG A 391 6.99 -8.08 -15.82
C ARG A 391 5.87 -8.91 -15.20
N GLU A 392 5.45 -8.62 -13.97
CA GLU A 392 4.36 -9.30 -13.26
C GLU A 392 3.02 -8.91 -13.88
N THR A 393 2.85 -7.67 -14.31
CA THR A 393 1.69 -7.24 -15.10
C THR A 393 1.67 -7.99 -16.44
N ALA A 394 2.81 -8.05 -17.15
CA ALA A 394 2.92 -8.83 -18.38
C ALA A 394 2.64 -10.33 -18.16
N LYS A 395 3.29 -10.97 -17.19
CA LYS A 395 3.04 -12.36 -16.76
C LYS A 395 1.60 -12.59 -16.30
N ALA A 396 0.95 -11.62 -15.67
CA ALA A 396 -0.46 -11.73 -15.27
C ALA A 396 -1.38 -11.66 -16.50
N TYR A 397 -1.07 -10.81 -17.48
CA TYR A 397 -1.82 -10.73 -18.73
C TYR A 397 -1.62 -12.01 -19.57
N ASP A 398 -0.39 -12.51 -19.69
CA ASP A 398 -0.06 -13.79 -20.32
C ASP A 398 -0.78 -14.98 -19.66
N ARG A 399 -0.76 -15.09 -18.33
CA ARG A 399 -1.55 -16.11 -17.58
C ARG A 399 -3.05 -16.05 -17.88
N LEU A 400 -3.60 -14.87 -18.15
CA LEU A 400 -5.00 -14.69 -18.55
C LEU A 400 -5.25 -15.02 -20.04
N GLY A 401 -4.20 -15.31 -20.81
CA GLY A 401 -4.24 -15.73 -22.21
C GLY A 401 -3.94 -14.64 -23.23
N LEU A 402 -3.51 -13.45 -22.79
CA LEU A 402 -3.16 -12.33 -23.68
C LEU A 402 -1.76 -12.56 -24.27
N ALA A 403 -1.33 -11.69 -25.18
CA ALA A 403 0.00 -11.83 -25.79
C ALA A 403 1.11 -11.71 -24.74
N GLU A 404 2.18 -12.49 -24.92
CA GLU A 404 3.41 -12.38 -24.14
C GLU A 404 4.10 -11.04 -24.42
N TYR A 405 4.45 -10.31 -23.36
CA TYR A 405 5.22 -9.08 -23.41
C TYR A 405 6.39 -9.18 -22.41
N GLU A 406 7.55 -8.61 -22.73
CA GLU A 406 8.66 -8.53 -21.76
C GLU A 406 8.28 -7.62 -20.57
N ALA A 407 7.53 -6.54 -20.82
CA ALA A 407 7.09 -5.59 -19.81
C ALA A 407 5.78 -4.91 -20.23
N MET A 408 4.95 -4.53 -19.26
CA MET A 408 3.74 -3.73 -19.47
C MET A 408 3.65 -2.58 -18.46
N GLU A 409 3.67 -1.34 -18.95
CA GLU A 409 3.39 -0.13 -18.17
C GLU A 409 1.88 0.06 -17.95
N ALA A 410 1.47 0.35 -16.71
CA ALA A 410 0.06 0.49 -16.33
C ALA A 410 -0.27 1.94 -15.94
N PHE A 411 -1.16 2.58 -16.70
CA PHE A 411 -1.58 3.96 -16.48
C PHE A 411 -2.98 4.03 -15.84
N VAL A 412 -3.17 4.98 -14.91
CA VAL A 412 -4.49 5.31 -14.35
C VAL A 412 -5.05 6.52 -15.10
N ARG A 413 -6.14 6.31 -15.83
CA ARG A 413 -6.90 7.40 -16.45
C ARG A 413 -7.80 8.05 -15.39
N TRP A 414 -7.49 9.29 -15.05
CA TRP A 414 -8.35 10.14 -14.24
C TRP A 414 -9.36 10.84 -15.15
N GLU A 415 -10.64 10.56 -14.94
CA GLU A 415 -11.73 11.34 -15.55
C GLU A 415 -12.10 12.48 -14.60
N TYR A 416 -12.12 13.70 -15.14
CA TYR A 416 -12.34 14.96 -14.42
C TYR A 416 -13.52 15.71 -15.02
#